data_AF-S6A7W4-F1
#
_entry.id   AF-S6A7W4-F1
#
_cell.length_a   1.000
_cell.length_b   1.000
_cell.length_c   1.000
_cell.angle_alpha   90.00
_cell.angle_beta   90.00
_cell.angle_gamma   90.00
#
_symmetry.space_group_name_H-M   'P 1'
#
loop_
_entity.id
_entity.type
_entity.pdbx_description
1 polymer ?
#
loop_
_entity_poly.entity_id
_entity_poly.type
_entity_poly.pdbx_seq_one_letter_code
_entity_poly.pdbx_strand_id
1 'polypeptide(L)'
;MKHKKLVSMIGMLVLLFSTVSCSKNNKVTLSDALEKNDITAVEEIFSSLDENSLNKLTTETPSSIGDFSYTLSKDETKLMITGYNGSGGLVIIPSEIEGYPVKWISKFAFKENNSITSVVIPPSIEIVGAQSFYNCDNLTSVFIPSSVSTIGDQAFFGCDSLSVVKIMPGLKKIGRQSFSRCNSLVNIVLPEPLETISNAAFKECENLLEVHLADTIQELGAKVFSKCKNLHTANIPKNIKKFGGMCFEYCYELHNLEIPEEIKKLVDFEYDMSFEGCKKLPIATRKRLKELGYTGMYNIF
;
A
#
# COMPACT_ATOMS: atom_id res chain seq x y z
N MET A 1 -40.07 -12.32 -23.13
CA MET A 1 -39.38 -13.61 -23.41
C MET A 1 -38.22 -13.29 -24.34
N LYS A 2 -36.98 -13.36 -23.83
CA LYS A 2 -36.01 -14.43 -24.14
C LYS A 2 -35.70 -14.51 -25.64
N HIS A 3 -34.49 -14.57 -26.16
CA HIS A 3 -33.11 -14.64 -25.68
C HIS A 3 -32.27 -14.83 -26.96
N LYS A 4 -30.98 -14.44 -26.92
CA LYS A 4 -29.84 -15.07 -27.66
C LYS A 4 -29.67 -14.81 -29.16
N LYS A 5 -28.67 -13.98 -29.46
CA LYS A 5 -27.39 -14.29 -30.18
C LYS A 5 -26.62 -12.96 -30.19
N LEU A 6 -25.68 -12.63 -29.31
CA LEU A 6 -24.40 -13.25 -28.89
C LEU A 6 -23.45 -13.54 -30.06
N VAL A 7 -22.24 -12.96 -29.90
CA VAL A 7 -20.95 -13.26 -30.56
C VAL A 7 -20.75 -12.60 -31.93
N SER A 8 -20.04 -11.45 -31.94
CA SER A 8 -19.02 -11.06 -32.94
C SER A 8 -18.95 -9.54 -33.11
N MET A 9 -18.30 -8.82 -32.17
CA MET A 9 -17.59 -7.54 -32.46
C MET A 9 -16.79 -7.01 -31.25
N ILE A 10 -16.13 -7.90 -30.50
CA ILE A 10 -15.12 -7.50 -29.50
C ILE A 10 -13.69 -7.54 -30.11
N GLY A 11 -13.54 -7.99 -31.36
CA GLY A 11 -12.25 -8.03 -32.05
C GLY A 11 -12.03 -6.84 -32.96
N MET A 12 -11.73 -5.65 -32.42
CA MET A 12 -10.96 -4.58 -33.10
C MET A 12 -10.95 -3.32 -32.22
N LEU A 13 -9.77 -2.73 -32.03
CA LEU A 13 -9.46 -1.51 -31.25
C LEU A 13 -9.31 -1.66 -29.73
N VAL A 14 -8.21 -2.28 -29.30
CA VAL A 14 -7.38 -1.74 -28.21
C VAL A 14 -5.92 -1.95 -28.58
N LEU A 15 -5.38 -1.08 -29.44
CA LEU A 15 -3.96 -1.02 -29.77
C LEU A 15 -3.51 0.40 -29.48
N LEU A 16 -3.04 0.65 -28.26
CA LEU A 16 -2.09 1.71 -27.89
C LEU A 16 -1.78 1.60 -26.39
N PHE A 17 -1.16 0.49 -26.00
CA PHE A 17 -0.65 0.31 -24.65
C PHE A 17 0.57 1.20 -24.43
N SER A 18 0.73 1.74 -23.22
CA SER A 18 2.00 2.29 -22.75
C SER A 18 3.05 1.19 -22.77
N THR A 19 3.79 1.07 -23.87
CA THR A 19 4.87 0.09 -23.98
C THR A 19 6.05 0.58 -23.16
N VAL A 20 6.33 -0.07 -22.03
CA VAL A 20 7.57 0.12 -21.28
C VAL A 20 8.60 -0.84 -21.88
N SER A 21 9.82 -0.35 -22.16
CA SER A 21 10.92 -1.24 -22.56
C SER A 21 11.42 -1.99 -21.32
N CYS A 22 10.95 -3.22 -21.13
CA CYS A 22 11.47 -4.16 -20.14
C CYS A 22 12.88 -4.63 -20.54
N SER A 23 13.72 -4.96 -19.56
CA SER A 23 15.14 -5.34 -19.69
C SER A 23 15.45 -6.53 -20.63
N LYS A 24 14.43 -7.16 -21.22
CA LYS A 24 14.53 -8.22 -22.23
C LYS A 24 13.85 -7.85 -23.56
N ASN A 25 14.21 -6.72 -24.20
CA ASN A 25 13.97 -6.39 -25.62
C ASN A 25 12.57 -6.63 -26.25
N ASN A 26 11.54 -6.93 -25.46
CA ASN A 26 10.16 -7.10 -25.90
C ASN A 26 9.30 -6.10 -25.14
N LYS A 27 8.61 -5.24 -25.87
CA LYS A 27 7.59 -4.34 -25.33
C LYS A 27 6.46 -5.19 -24.75
N VAL A 28 6.41 -5.36 -23.43
CA VAL A 28 5.31 -6.05 -22.72
C VAL A 28 4.29 -4.99 -22.32
N THR A 29 3.01 -5.24 -22.60
CA THR A 29 1.92 -4.35 -22.19
C THR A 29 1.43 -4.73 -20.79
N LEU A 30 0.80 -3.81 -20.06
CA LEU A 30 0.27 -4.11 -18.72
C LEU A 30 -0.77 -5.24 -18.77
N SER A 31 -1.61 -5.26 -19.80
CA SER A 31 -2.57 -6.35 -20.02
C SER A 31 -1.87 -7.68 -20.28
N ASP A 32 -0.82 -7.73 -21.11
CA ASP A 32 -0.09 -8.96 -21.39
C ASP A 32 0.64 -9.51 -20.15
N ALA A 33 1.19 -8.62 -19.33
CA ALA A 33 1.85 -8.96 -18.08
C ALA A 33 0.85 -9.56 -17.08
N LEU A 34 -0.32 -8.95 -16.96
CA LEU A 34 -1.38 -9.41 -16.06
C LEU A 34 -2.03 -10.71 -16.53
N GLU A 35 -2.29 -10.88 -17.82
CA GLU A 35 -2.83 -12.12 -18.40
C GLU A 35 -1.90 -13.32 -18.21
N LYS A 36 -0.58 -13.08 -18.20
CA LYS A 36 0.44 -14.13 -17.99
C LYS A 36 0.80 -14.34 -16.52
N ASN A 37 0.21 -13.57 -15.60
CA ASN A 37 0.63 -13.49 -14.20
C ASN A 37 2.15 -13.24 -14.07
N ASP A 38 2.71 -12.45 -14.99
CA ASP A 38 4.12 -12.08 -15.04
C ASP A 38 4.36 -10.92 -14.06
N ILE A 39 4.49 -11.28 -12.79
CA ILE A 39 4.66 -10.33 -11.68
C ILE A 39 5.85 -9.41 -11.93
N THR A 40 6.95 -9.91 -12.50
CA THR A 40 8.14 -9.09 -12.81
C THR A 40 7.84 -8.04 -13.87
N ALA A 41 7.09 -8.38 -14.91
CA ALA A 41 6.68 -7.40 -15.92
C ALA A 41 5.70 -6.36 -15.36
N VAL A 42 4.77 -6.76 -14.48
CA VAL A 42 3.86 -5.84 -13.78
C VAL A 42 4.65 -4.89 -12.87
N GLU A 43 5.62 -5.41 -12.12
CA GLU A 43 6.52 -4.63 -11.26
C GLU A 43 7.34 -3.64 -12.06
N GLU A 44 7.94 -4.04 -13.19
CA GLU A 44 8.69 -3.13 -14.06
C GLU A 44 7.80 -2.03 -14.64
N ILE A 45 6.61 -2.38 -15.15
CA ILE A 45 5.65 -1.41 -15.68
C ILE A 45 5.26 -0.45 -14.57
N PHE A 46 4.80 -0.95 -13.42
CA PHE A 46 4.39 -0.12 -12.30
C PHE A 46 5.56 0.74 -11.82
N SER A 47 6.77 0.22 -11.69
CA SER A 47 7.95 0.98 -11.28
C SER A 47 8.26 2.15 -12.22
N SER A 48 8.00 2.00 -13.52
CA SER A 48 8.20 3.05 -14.54
C SER A 48 7.01 4.01 -14.70
N LEU A 49 5.81 3.66 -14.21
CA LEU A 49 4.63 4.53 -14.33
C LEU A 49 4.88 5.87 -13.64
N ASP A 50 4.79 6.95 -14.41
CA ASP A 50 4.68 8.31 -13.93
C ASP A 50 3.22 8.79 -13.95
N GLU A 51 2.98 9.99 -13.42
CA GLU A 51 1.63 10.55 -13.31
C GLU A 51 0.97 10.79 -14.67
N ASN A 52 1.76 11.13 -15.69
CA ASN A 52 1.27 11.34 -17.05
C ASN A 52 0.79 10.03 -17.68
N SER A 53 1.56 8.96 -17.48
CA SER A 53 1.22 7.61 -17.94
C SER A 53 -0.03 7.09 -17.25
N LEU A 54 -0.20 7.41 -15.96
CA LEU A 54 -1.40 7.07 -15.21
C LEU A 54 -2.63 7.82 -15.69
N ASN A 55 -2.54 9.14 -15.88
CA ASN A 55 -3.64 9.97 -16.37
C ASN A 55 -4.16 9.48 -17.73
N LYS A 56 -3.25 9.08 -18.62
CA LYS A 56 -3.61 8.48 -19.90
C LYS A 56 -4.35 7.15 -19.72
N LEU A 57 -3.85 6.27 -18.86
CA LEU A 57 -4.47 4.97 -18.57
C LEU A 57 -5.92 5.14 -18.05
N THR A 58 -6.14 6.09 -17.14
CA THR A 58 -7.44 6.26 -16.47
C THR A 58 -8.50 6.97 -17.30
N THR A 59 -8.09 7.70 -18.35
CA THR A 59 -8.99 8.42 -19.27
C THR A 59 -9.39 7.57 -20.48
N GLU A 60 -8.54 6.64 -20.90
CA GLU A 60 -8.76 5.81 -22.10
C GLU A 60 -9.36 4.43 -21.81
N THR A 61 -9.35 3.98 -20.53
CA THR A 61 -9.84 2.64 -20.13
C THR A 61 -10.64 2.66 -18.83
N PRO A 62 -11.82 3.28 -18.75
CA PRO A 62 -12.71 2.97 -17.65
C PRO A 62 -13.08 1.48 -17.78
N SER A 63 -12.90 0.70 -16.72
CA SER A 63 -13.75 -0.49 -16.55
C SER A 63 -15.20 -0.04 -16.80
N SER A 64 -16.06 -0.90 -17.37
CA SER A 64 -17.43 -0.51 -17.72
C SER A 64 -18.03 0.27 -16.55
N ILE A 65 -18.46 1.52 -16.77
CA ILE A 65 -18.93 2.38 -15.65
C ILE A 65 -20.01 1.66 -14.83
N GLY A 66 -20.80 0.79 -15.47
CA GLY A 66 -21.81 -0.06 -14.81
C GLY A 66 -21.25 -1.11 -13.84
N ASP A 67 -19.94 -1.34 -13.82
CA ASP A 67 -19.26 -2.19 -12.85
C ASP A 67 -19.12 -1.49 -11.48
N PHE A 68 -19.24 -0.16 -11.43
CA PHE A 68 -19.07 0.61 -10.20
C PHE A 68 -20.42 1.10 -9.66
N SER A 69 -20.56 1.04 -8.33
CA SER A 69 -21.58 1.80 -7.59
C SER A 69 -20.95 3.09 -7.06
N TYR A 70 -21.69 4.20 -7.09
CA TYR A 70 -21.20 5.52 -6.67
C TYR A 70 -22.30 6.40 -6.08
N THR A 71 -21.89 7.41 -5.32
CA THR A 71 -22.78 8.43 -4.73
C THR A 71 -22.17 9.83 -4.85
N LEU A 72 -23.03 10.84 -5.02
CA LEU A 72 -22.64 12.25 -4.97
C LEU A 72 -22.25 12.69 -3.56
N SER A 73 -21.32 13.64 -3.48
CA SER A 73 -21.03 14.41 -2.28
C SER A 73 -22.23 15.25 -1.85
N LYS A 74 -22.21 15.76 -0.62
CA LYS A 74 -23.31 16.57 -0.06
C LYS A 74 -23.60 17.85 -0.86
N ASP A 75 -22.58 18.40 -1.51
CA ASP A 75 -22.66 19.58 -2.37
C ASP A 75 -22.88 19.22 -3.85
N GLU A 76 -23.03 17.93 -4.17
CA GLU A 76 -23.31 17.40 -5.51
C GLU A 76 -22.26 17.79 -6.58
N THR A 77 -21.00 18.00 -6.17
CA THR A 77 -19.91 18.39 -7.09
C THR A 77 -18.90 17.28 -7.36
N LYS A 78 -18.90 16.22 -6.55
CA LYS A 78 -17.87 15.17 -6.54
C LYS A 78 -18.49 13.80 -6.30
N LEU A 79 -17.82 12.75 -6.76
CA LEU A 79 -18.27 11.38 -6.60
C LEU A 79 -17.39 10.57 -5.66
N MET A 80 -18.04 9.62 -4.99
CA MET A 80 -17.42 8.58 -4.17
C MET A 80 -17.81 7.21 -4.75
N ILE A 81 -16.83 6.36 -5.06
CA ILE A 81 -17.07 4.96 -5.41
C ILE A 81 -17.49 4.21 -4.15
N THR A 82 -18.64 3.56 -4.18
CA THR A 82 -19.21 2.84 -3.04
C THR A 82 -19.22 1.33 -3.20
N GLY A 83 -18.92 0.83 -4.40
CA GLY A 83 -18.93 -0.60 -4.69
C GLY A 83 -18.30 -0.92 -6.04
N TYR A 84 -17.83 -2.15 -6.20
CA TYR A 84 -17.44 -2.73 -7.49
C TYR A 84 -18.04 -4.13 -7.66
N ASN A 85 -18.78 -4.32 -8.73
CA ASN A 85 -19.49 -5.55 -9.11
C ASN A 85 -19.05 -6.08 -10.49
N GLY A 86 -17.94 -5.56 -11.03
CA GLY A 86 -17.39 -6.01 -12.31
C GLY A 86 -16.77 -7.40 -12.24
N SER A 87 -16.25 -7.86 -13.38
CA SER A 87 -15.74 -9.23 -13.52
C SER A 87 -14.47 -9.55 -12.74
N GLY A 88 -13.74 -8.55 -12.22
CA GLY A 88 -12.44 -8.73 -11.58
C GLY A 88 -11.27 -8.55 -12.56
N GLY A 89 -10.10 -9.08 -12.18
CA GLY A 89 -8.83 -8.86 -12.89
C GLY A 89 -8.25 -7.48 -12.60
N LEU A 90 -7.77 -6.80 -13.66
CA LEU A 90 -7.35 -5.41 -13.59
C LEU A 90 -8.56 -4.49 -13.47
N VAL A 91 -8.60 -3.71 -12.39
CA VAL A 91 -9.59 -2.65 -12.20
C VAL A 91 -8.91 -1.30 -12.35
N ILE A 92 -9.41 -0.49 -13.28
CA ILE A 92 -9.02 0.91 -13.44
C ILE A 92 -10.21 1.73 -12.98
N ILE A 93 -10.05 2.39 -11.82
CA ILE A 93 -11.11 3.22 -11.27
C ILE A 93 -11.25 4.46 -12.17
N PRO A 94 -12.47 4.82 -12.61
CA PRO A 94 -12.68 5.98 -13.46
C PRO A 94 -12.35 7.28 -12.71
N SER A 95 -11.65 8.20 -13.37
CA SER A 95 -11.34 9.52 -12.79
C SER A 95 -12.56 10.45 -12.75
N GLU A 96 -13.55 10.19 -13.60
CA GLU A 96 -14.77 10.96 -13.76
C GLU A 96 -15.92 10.01 -14.13
N ILE A 97 -17.12 10.27 -13.60
CA ILE A 97 -18.35 9.59 -14.02
C ILE A 97 -19.42 10.66 -14.23
N GLU A 98 -20.07 10.65 -15.39
CA GLU A 98 -21.15 11.59 -15.75
C GLU A 98 -20.77 13.08 -15.62
N GLY A 99 -19.50 13.43 -15.90
CA GLY A 99 -19.01 14.81 -15.76
C GLY A 99 -18.57 15.20 -14.35
N TYR A 100 -18.71 14.31 -13.36
CA TYR A 100 -18.33 14.56 -11.98
C TYR A 100 -17.00 13.86 -11.63
N PRO A 101 -16.02 14.56 -11.05
CA PRO A 101 -14.75 13.96 -10.67
C PRO A 101 -14.95 12.96 -9.52
N VAL A 102 -14.35 11.78 -9.66
CA VAL A 102 -14.33 10.76 -8.62
C VAL A 102 -13.20 11.07 -7.65
N LYS A 103 -13.55 11.40 -6.41
CA LYS A 103 -12.60 11.88 -5.40
C LYS A 103 -12.30 10.89 -4.29
N TRP A 104 -13.16 9.89 -4.09
CA TRP A 104 -13.01 8.97 -2.96
C TRP A 104 -13.35 7.54 -3.32
N ILE A 105 -12.61 6.62 -2.72
CA ILE A 105 -13.03 5.22 -2.59
C ILE A 105 -13.66 5.10 -1.20
N SER A 106 -14.93 4.72 -1.12
CA SER A 106 -15.63 4.65 0.15
C SER A 106 -15.11 3.53 1.03
N LYS A 107 -15.54 3.57 2.29
CA LYS A 107 -15.47 2.42 3.16
C LYS A 107 -16.16 1.22 2.50
N PHE A 108 -15.49 0.06 2.51
CA PHE A 108 -15.96 -1.23 1.95
C PHE A 108 -16.13 -1.35 0.44
N ALA A 109 -15.72 -0.37 -0.38
CA ALA A 109 -16.04 -0.37 -1.82
C ALA A 109 -15.62 -1.63 -2.61
N PHE A 110 -14.54 -2.31 -2.18
CA PHE A 110 -14.02 -3.54 -2.76
C PHE A 110 -13.85 -4.64 -1.70
N LYS A 111 -14.48 -4.54 -0.53
CA LYS A 111 -14.27 -5.50 0.58
C LYS A 111 -14.54 -6.94 0.14
N GLU A 112 -13.64 -7.84 0.50
CA GLU A 112 -13.69 -9.28 0.24
C GLU A 112 -13.81 -9.62 -1.26
N ASN A 113 -13.36 -8.71 -2.12
CA ASN A 113 -13.38 -8.93 -3.55
C ASN A 113 -12.17 -9.77 -3.96
N ASN A 114 -12.40 -11.07 -4.10
CA ASN A 114 -11.38 -12.03 -4.55
C ASN A 114 -11.37 -12.21 -6.08
N SER A 115 -12.13 -11.43 -6.86
CA SER A 115 -12.02 -11.45 -8.32
C SER A 115 -11.00 -10.45 -8.84
N ILE A 116 -10.73 -9.35 -8.12
CA ILE A 116 -9.71 -8.38 -8.50
C ILE A 116 -8.30 -8.92 -8.24
N THR A 117 -7.40 -8.63 -9.18
CA THR A 117 -5.97 -8.99 -9.06
C THR A 117 -5.09 -7.75 -9.04
N SER A 118 -5.52 -6.66 -9.67
CA SER A 118 -4.77 -5.39 -9.70
C SER A 118 -5.71 -4.20 -9.67
N VAL A 119 -5.30 -3.13 -8.99
CA VAL A 119 -6.07 -1.88 -8.93
C VAL A 119 -5.21 -0.68 -9.29
N VAL A 120 -5.72 0.13 -10.22
CA VAL A 120 -5.18 1.42 -10.61
C VAL A 120 -6.11 2.50 -10.07
N ILE A 121 -5.60 3.28 -9.13
CA ILE A 121 -6.31 4.42 -8.53
C ILE A 121 -5.96 5.69 -9.34
N PRO A 122 -6.93 6.44 -9.90
CA PRO A 122 -6.66 7.60 -10.73
C PRO A 122 -6.26 8.84 -9.91
N PRO A 123 -5.51 9.80 -10.51
CA PRO A 123 -5.08 11.03 -9.82
C PRO A 123 -6.21 11.98 -9.39
N SER A 124 -7.46 11.65 -9.72
CA SER A 124 -8.62 12.36 -9.18
C SER A 124 -8.88 11.98 -7.71
N ILE A 125 -8.48 10.79 -7.26
CA ILE A 125 -8.79 10.26 -5.92
C ILE A 125 -7.91 10.91 -4.85
N GLU A 126 -8.53 11.36 -3.77
CA GLU A 126 -7.90 12.06 -2.65
C GLU A 126 -7.77 11.16 -1.40
N ILE A 127 -8.71 10.22 -1.21
CA ILE A 127 -8.75 9.32 -0.04
C ILE A 127 -9.12 7.90 -0.47
N VAL A 128 -8.35 6.93 0.02
CA VAL A 128 -8.71 5.51 0.02
C VAL A 128 -9.39 5.17 1.34
N GLY A 129 -10.68 4.85 1.30
CA GLY A 129 -11.52 4.67 2.49
C GLY A 129 -11.12 3.48 3.37
N ALA A 130 -11.58 3.52 4.62
CA ALA A 130 -11.34 2.45 5.58
C ALA A 130 -11.92 1.11 5.08
N GLN A 131 -11.20 0.00 5.24
CA GLN A 131 -11.64 -1.33 4.81
C GLN A 131 -12.06 -1.41 3.33
N SER A 132 -11.58 -0.50 2.48
CA SER A 132 -11.97 -0.42 1.07
C SER A 132 -11.61 -1.69 0.30
N PHE A 133 -10.44 -2.28 0.53
CA PHE A 133 -9.94 -3.53 -0.05
C PHE A 133 -9.72 -4.61 1.01
N TYR A 134 -10.44 -4.56 2.13
CA TYR A 134 -10.30 -5.52 3.23
C TYR A 134 -10.47 -6.97 2.74
N ASN A 135 -9.51 -7.86 3.01
CA ASN A 135 -9.48 -9.27 2.58
C ASN A 135 -9.71 -9.48 1.08
N CYS A 136 -9.10 -8.65 0.21
CA CYS A 136 -8.99 -8.98 -1.21
C CYS A 136 -7.79 -9.91 -1.40
N ASP A 137 -7.99 -11.21 -1.18
CA ASP A 137 -6.92 -12.20 -1.05
C ASP A 137 -6.14 -12.41 -2.35
N ASN A 138 -6.76 -12.16 -3.51
CA ASN A 138 -6.14 -12.29 -4.83
C ASN A 138 -5.51 -10.98 -5.36
N LEU A 139 -5.64 -9.87 -4.63
CA LEU A 139 -5.06 -8.59 -5.01
C LEU A 139 -3.53 -8.65 -4.87
N THR A 140 -2.81 -8.60 -5.99
CA THR A 140 -1.34 -8.70 -6.03
C THR A 140 -0.66 -7.35 -6.16
N SER A 141 -1.32 -6.37 -6.80
CA SER A 141 -0.71 -5.07 -7.08
C SER A 141 -1.67 -3.89 -6.92
N VAL A 142 -1.19 -2.82 -6.28
CA VAL A 142 -1.93 -1.55 -6.17
C VAL A 142 -1.04 -0.37 -6.54
N PHE A 143 -1.58 0.52 -7.37
CA PHE A 143 -0.97 1.82 -7.65
C PHE A 143 -1.73 2.94 -6.92
N ILE A 144 -1.02 3.74 -6.14
CA ILE A 144 -1.55 4.87 -5.36
C ILE A 144 -0.95 6.19 -5.89
N PRO A 145 -1.75 7.08 -6.50
CA PRO A 145 -1.27 8.33 -7.10
C PRO A 145 -0.95 9.41 -6.06
N SER A 146 -0.26 10.47 -6.51
CA SER A 146 0.21 11.60 -5.70
C SER A 146 -0.93 12.39 -5.05
N SER A 147 -2.12 12.35 -5.67
CA SER A 147 -3.34 12.98 -5.16
C SER A 147 -3.88 12.33 -3.88
N VAL A 148 -3.53 11.06 -3.60
CA VAL A 148 -4.01 10.35 -2.42
C VAL A 148 -3.25 10.83 -1.19
N SER A 149 -3.94 11.62 -0.37
CA SER A 149 -3.39 12.14 0.88
C SER A 149 -3.51 11.14 2.04
N THR A 150 -4.49 10.24 1.99
CA THR A 150 -4.82 9.34 3.11
C THR A 150 -5.22 7.93 2.65
N ILE A 151 -4.62 6.93 3.28
CA ILE A 151 -5.07 5.54 3.26
C ILE A 151 -5.78 5.25 4.58
N GLY A 152 -7.05 4.84 4.51
CA GLY A 152 -7.91 4.62 5.67
C GLY A 152 -7.55 3.37 6.49
N ASP A 153 -8.17 3.27 7.66
CA ASP A 153 -7.98 2.13 8.57
C ASP A 153 -8.35 0.82 7.88
N GLN A 154 -7.49 -0.19 8.00
CA GLN A 154 -7.66 -1.53 7.44
C GLN A 154 -7.92 -1.55 5.92
N ALA A 155 -7.53 -0.51 5.18
CA ALA A 155 -7.82 -0.39 3.75
C ALA A 155 -7.43 -1.63 2.94
N PHE A 156 -6.27 -2.24 3.21
CA PHE A 156 -5.74 -3.46 2.57
C PHE A 156 -5.47 -4.56 3.60
N PHE A 157 -6.19 -4.55 4.74
CA PHE A 157 -6.01 -5.57 5.77
C PHE A 157 -6.26 -6.96 5.18
N GLY A 158 -5.35 -7.91 5.40
CA GLY A 158 -5.52 -9.28 4.95
C GLY A 158 -5.46 -9.49 3.44
N CYS A 159 -4.97 -8.52 2.65
CA CYS A 159 -4.63 -8.77 1.25
C CYS A 159 -3.35 -9.63 1.17
N ASP A 160 -3.49 -10.94 1.39
CA ASP A 160 -2.38 -11.87 1.60
C ASP A 160 -1.43 -11.97 0.39
N SER A 161 -1.97 -11.87 -0.83
CA SER A 161 -1.21 -11.91 -2.08
C SER A 161 -0.61 -10.56 -2.50
N LEU A 162 -0.84 -9.48 -1.75
CA LEU A 162 -0.38 -8.14 -2.14
C LEU A 162 1.15 -8.04 -2.02
N SER A 163 1.84 -8.15 -3.13
CA SER A 163 3.31 -8.09 -3.21
C SER A 163 3.83 -6.74 -3.71
N VAL A 164 3.03 -6.02 -4.51
CA VAL A 164 3.44 -4.76 -5.15
C VAL A 164 2.55 -3.61 -4.69
N VAL A 165 3.13 -2.68 -3.94
CA VAL A 165 2.47 -1.43 -3.57
C VAL A 165 3.34 -0.27 -4.05
N LYS A 166 2.90 0.41 -5.11
CA LYS A 166 3.56 1.65 -5.56
C LYS A 166 2.79 2.85 -5.06
N ILE A 167 3.47 3.70 -4.31
CA ILE A 167 2.91 4.93 -3.74
C ILE A 167 3.68 6.13 -4.29
N MET A 168 2.98 7.04 -4.95
CA MET A 168 3.56 8.30 -5.44
C MET A 168 3.71 9.34 -4.31
N PRO A 169 4.58 10.35 -4.50
CA PRO A 169 4.73 11.46 -3.55
C PRO A 169 3.43 12.22 -3.31
N GLY A 170 3.03 12.42 -2.05
CA GLY A 170 1.80 13.14 -1.69
C GLY A 170 1.01 12.52 -0.54
N LEU A 171 1.25 11.23 -0.27
CA LEU A 171 0.64 10.53 0.86
C LEU A 171 1.09 11.16 2.19
N LYS A 172 0.12 11.50 3.04
CA LYS A 172 0.34 12.10 4.38
C LYS A 172 0.11 11.13 5.52
N LYS A 173 -0.84 10.20 5.37
CA LYS A 173 -1.26 9.31 6.44
C LYS A 173 -1.58 7.90 5.98
N ILE A 174 -1.05 6.94 6.74
CA ILE A 174 -1.38 5.52 6.67
C ILE A 174 -2.21 5.13 7.90
N GLY A 175 -3.41 4.62 7.68
CA GLY A 175 -4.40 4.27 8.69
C GLY A 175 -4.07 3.01 9.51
N ARG A 176 -4.81 2.81 10.60
CA ARG A 176 -4.63 1.69 11.54
C ARG A 176 -4.80 0.36 10.81
N GLN A 177 -3.85 -0.56 10.94
CA GLN A 177 -3.90 -1.90 10.32
C GLN A 177 -4.07 -1.90 8.80
N SER A 178 -3.77 -0.79 8.12
CA SER A 178 -4.02 -0.60 6.68
C SER A 178 -3.41 -1.68 5.79
N PHE A 179 -2.20 -2.15 6.07
CA PHE A 179 -1.50 -3.23 5.36
C PHE A 179 -1.21 -4.44 6.27
N SER A 180 -1.93 -4.56 7.40
CA SER A 180 -1.67 -5.68 8.31
C SER A 180 -2.05 -7.00 7.63
N ARG A 181 -1.19 -8.01 7.76
CA ARG A 181 -1.35 -9.34 7.12
C ARG A 181 -1.24 -9.33 5.60
N CYS A 182 -0.56 -8.35 5.00
CA CYS A 182 -0.11 -8.43 3.62
C CYS A 182 1.16 -9.30 3.55
N ASN A 183 1.01 -10.62 3.69
CA ASN A 183 2.17 -11.51 3.86
C ASN A 183 3.05 -11.62 2.62
N SER A 184 2.54 -11.36 1.41
CA SER A 184 3.35 -11.37 0.19
C SER A 184 4.13 -10.08 -0.05
N LEU A 185 3.94 -9.04 0.78
CA LEU A 185 4.64 -7.76 0.65
C LEU A 185 6.11 -7.93 1.04
N VAL A 186 7.00 -7.88 0.06
CA VAL A 186 8.46 -8.05 0.27
C VAL A 186 9.16 -6.71 0.53
N ASN A 187 8.79 -5.69 -0.25
CA ASN A 187 9.37 -4.35 -0.18
C ASN A 187 8.28 -3.30 -0.31
N ILE A 188 8.47 -2.16 0.35
CA ILE A 188 7.61 -0.99 0.18
C ILE A 188 8.43 0.29 0.28
N VAL A 189 8.27 1.17 -0.70
CA VAL A 189 8.83 2.52 -0.66
C VAL A 189 7.76 3.45 -0.09
N LEU A 190 8.03 3.98 1.11
CA LEU A 190 7.16 4.96 1.73
C LEU A 190 7.54 6.36 1.24
N PRO A 191 6.60 7.12 0.64
CA PRO A 191 6.94 8.38 -0.01
C PRO A 191 7.07 9.53 0.99
N GLU A 192 7.83 10.55 0.62
CA GLU A 192 7.65 11.88 1.21
C GLU A 192 6.41 12.55 0.57
N PRO A 193 5.66 13.39 1.31
CA PRO A 193 5.92 13.87 2.67
C PRO A 193 5.10 13.13 3.73
N LEU A 194 5.14 11.79 3.80
CA LEU A 194 4.40 10.99 4.79
C LEU A 194 4.72 11.42 6.23
N GLU A 195 3.68 11.68 7.03
CA GLU A 195 3.81 12.22 8.39
C GLU A 195 3.42 11.21 9.46
N THR A 196 2.41 10.37 9.19
CA THR A 196 1.81 9.48 10.20
C THR A 196 1.61 8.07 9.69
N ILE A 197 2.15 7.09 10.42
CA ILE A 197 1.86 5.66 10.24
C ILE A 197 1.16 5.15 11.50
N SER A 198 -0.12 4.82 11.38
CA SER A 198 -0.96 4.50 12.53
C SER A 198 -0.73 3.08 13.07
N ASN A 199 -1.37 2.78 14.21
CA ASN A 199 -1.19 1.52 14.93
C ASN A 199 -1.32 0.29 14.04
N ALA A 200 -0.34 -0.62 14.15
CA ALA A 200 -0.31 -1.91 13.48
C ALA A 200 -0.43 -1.85 11.95
N ALA A 201 -0.07 -0.71 11.31
CA ALA A 201 -0.24 -0.52 9.87
C ALA A 201 0.36 -1.64 9.02
N PHE A 202 1.54 -2.18 9.39
CA PHE A 202 2.23 -3.27 8.68
C PHE A 202 2.37 -4.52 9.56
N LYS A 203 1.54 -4.67 10.61
CA LYS A 203 1.62 -5.81 11.53
C LYS A 203 1.43 -7.12 10.79
N GLU A 204 2.29 -8.10 11.07
CA GLU A 204 2.27 -9.42 10.41
C GLU A 204 2.43 -9.32 8.88
N CYS A 205 3.22 -8.38 8.34
CA CYS A 205 3.75 -8.48 6.98
C CYS A 205 4.98 -9.41 7.01
N GLU A 206 4.75 -10.73 7.04
CA GLU A 206 5.81 -11.67 7.43
C GLU A 206 7.01 -11.73 6.47
N ASN A 207 6.82 -11.43 5.17
CA ASN A 207 7.89 -11.41 4.16
C ASN A 207 8.52 -10.03 3.92
N LEU A 208 8.10 -8.99 4.63
CA LEU A 208 8.68 -7.65 4.49
C LEU A 208 10.15 -7.69 4.92
N LEU A 209 11.07 -7.34 4.02
CA LEU A 209 12.52 -7.47 4.22
C LEU A 209 13.16 -6.19 4.75
N GLU A 210 12.78 -5.06 4.17
CA GLU A 210 13.36 -3.75 4.47
C GLU A 210 12.28 -2.66 4.54
N VAL A 211 12.47 -1.70 5.44
CA VAL A 211 11.68 -0.46 5.47
C VAL A 211 12.57 0.75 5.67
N HIS A 212 12.43 1.73 4.79
CA HIS A 212 13.07 3.04 4.92
C HIS A 212 12.00 4.07 5.32
N LEU A 213 12.11 4.55 6.55
CA LEU A 213 11.20 5.53 7.13
C LEU A 213 11.77 6.94 6.91
N ALA A 214 11.09 7.74 6.09
CA ALA A 214 11.52 9.12 5.80
C ALA A 214 11.48 10.02 7.04
N ASP A 215 12.36 11.02 7.07
CA ASP A 215 12.47 11.99 8.16
C ASP A 215 11.27 12.94 8.29
N THR A 216 10.36 12.91 7.31
CA THR A 216 9.07 13.61 7.38
C THR A 216 8.10 12.96 8.36
N ILE A 217 8.33 11.69 8.73
CA ILE A 217 7.46 10.94 9.64
C ILE A 217 7.62 11.48 11.06
N GLN A 218 6.51 11.95 11.62
CA GLN A 218 6.43 12.52 12.97
C GLN A 218 5.79 11.53 13.97
N GLU A 219 4.92 10.63 13.50
CA GLU A 219 4.22 9.67 14.35
C GLU A 219 4.27 8.24 13.80
N LEU A 220 4.81 7.32 14.60
CA LEU A 220 4.64 5.88 14.45
C LEU A 220 3.72 5.37 15.56
N GLY A 221 2.66 4.67 15.18
CA GLY A 221 1.72 4.05 16.10
C GLY A 221 2.33 2.87 16.87
N ALA A 222 1.53 2.24 17.74
CA ALA A 222 1.94 1.00 18.39
C ALA A 222 1.93 -0.16 17.38
N LYS A 223 2.86 -1.10 17.50
CA LYS A 223 2.89 -2.36 16.73
C LYS A 223 3.03 -2.21 15.21
N VAL A 224 3.53 -1.08 14.68
CA VAL A 224 3.54 -0.80 13.23
C VAL A 224 4.11 -1.97 12.43
N PHE A 225 5.28 -2.48 12.81
CA PHE A 225 5.97 -3.60 12.16
C PHE A 225 6.00 -4.86 13.04
N SER A 226 5.13 -4.96 14.05
CA SER A 226 5.07 -6.14 14.93
C SER A 226 4.87 -7.41 14.11
N LYS A 227 5.69 -8.43 14.37
CA LYS A 227 5.74 -9.72 13.69
C LYS A 227 6.04 -9.65 12.19
N CYS A 228 6.75 -8.63 11.71
CA CYS A 228 7.42 -8.68 10.41
C CYS A 228 8.66 -9.58 10.52
N LYS A 229 8.45 -10.90 10.49
CA LYS A 229 9.46 -11.89 10.91
C LYS A 229 10.75 -11.82 10.11
N ASN A 230 10.66 -11.54 8.82
CA ASN A 230 11.81 -11.44 7.90
C ASN A 230 12.40 -10.03 7.76
N LEU A 231 11.87 -9.04 8.49
CA LEU A 231 12.36 -7.67 8.44
C LEU A 231 13.77 -7.61 9.02
N HIS A 232 14.75 -7.36 8.16
CA HIS A 232 16.16 -7.34 8.54
C HIS A 232 16.78 -5.94 8.57
N THR A 233 16.18 -4.97 7.87
CA THR A 233 16.67 -3.59 7.82
C THR A 233 15.56 -2.57 8.08
N ALA A 234 15.82 -1.64 9.00
CA ALA A 234 14.94 -0.52 9.31
C ALA A 234 15.74 0.68 9.84
N ASN A 235 15.14 1.87 9.80
CA ASN A 235 15.66 3.05 10.48
C ASN A 235 14.59 3.71 11.36
N ILE A 236 15.03 4.52 12.32
CA ILE A 236 14.15 5.42 13.07
C ILE A 236 14.20 6.83 12.44
N PRO A 237 13.05 7.48 12.15
CA PRO A 237 13.04 8.84 11.61
C PRO A 237 13.67 9.84 12.56
N LYS A 238 14.52 10.75 12.06
CA LYS A 238 15.24 11.72 12.93
C LYS A 238 14.31 12.68 13.67
N ASN A 239 13.17 13.01 13.07
CA ASN A 239 12.19 13.97 13.60
C ASN A 239 10.99 13.30 14.29
N ILE A 240 11.13 12.03 14.70
CA ILE A 240 10.04 11.29 15.33
C ILE A 240 9.61 11.98 16.64
N LYS A 241 8.34 12.36 16.73
CA LYS A 241 7.74 12.96 17.94
C LYS A 241 7.03 11.94 18.81
N LYS A 242 6.49 10.90 18.16
CA LYS A 242 5.76 9.83 18.83
C LYS A 242 6.17 8.49 18.26
N PHE A 243 6.74 7.66 19.12
CA PHE A 243 7.12 6.28 18.81
C PHE A 243 6.28 5.33 19.66
N GLY A 244 5.28 4.69 19.04
CA GLY A 244 4.38 3.79 19.74
C GLY A 244 5.04 2.45 20.06
N GLY A 245 4.63 1.85 21.19
CA GLY A 245 5.27 0.65 21.69
C GLY A 245 5.03 -0.62 20.87
N MET A 246 5.87 -1.63 21.12
CA MET A 246 5.88 -2.90 20.38
C MET A 246 6.12 -2.73 18.86
N CYS A 247 6.74 -1.61 18.43
CA CYS A 247 6.82 -1.23 17.01
C CYS A 247 7.45 -2.32 16.13
N PHE A 248 8.57 -2.91 16.57
CA PHE A 248 9.30 -3.99 15.91
C PHE A 248 9.26 -5.31 16.71
N GLU A 249 8.28 -5.48 17.60
CA GLU A 249 8.13 -6.69 18.41
C GLU A 249 8.07 -7.93 17.50
N TYR A 250 8.88 -8.95 17.80
CA TYR A 250 9.03 -10.20 17.05
C TYR A 250 9.52 -10.04 15.59
N CYS A 251 10.30 -9.00 15.29
CA CYS A 251 11.11 -8.93 14.07
C CYS A 251 12.40 -9.74 14.25
N TYR A 252 12.31 -11.06 14.10
CA TYR A 252 13.40 -12.00 14.44
C TYR A 252 14.67 -11.79 13.61
N GLU A 253 14.53 -11.30 12.37
CA GLU A 253 15.63 -11.10 11.44
C GLU A 253 16.31 -9.72 11.52
N LEU A 254 15.79 -8.81 12.36
CA LEU A 254 16.26 -7.42 12.45
C LEU A 254 17.70 -7.36 13.00
N HIS A 255 18.64 -6.97 12.13
CA HIS A 255 20.05 -6.81 12.48
C HIS A 255 20.65 -5.49 12.00
N ASN A 256 20.06 -4.85 10.98
CA ASN A 256 20.44 -3.50 10.57
C ASN A 256 19.38 -2.50 11.00
N LEU A 257 19.52 -1.96 12.21
CA LEU A 257 18.65 -0.91 12.73
C LEU A 257 19.44 0.39 12.89
N GLU A 258 19.13 1.37 12.07
CA GLU A 258 19.72 2.70 12.12
C GLU A 258 18.96 3.59 13.10
N ILE A 259 19.69 4.18 14.05
CA ILE A 259 19.14 5.07 15.06
C ILE A 259 19.92 6.39 15.00
N PRO A 260 19.32 7.50 14.54
CA PRO A 260 19.99 8.80 14.49
C PRO A 260 20.53 9.25 15.87
N GLU A 261 21.69 9.91 15.87
CA GLU A 261 22.35 10.37 17.10
C GLU A 261 21.55 11.44 17.84
N GLU A 262 20.75 12.22 17.09
CA GLU A 262 19.88 13.29 17.58
C GLU A 262 18.77 12.79 18.49
N ILE A 263 18.39 11.53 18.37
CA ILE A 263 17.37 10.90 19.21
C ILE A 263 17.97 10.69 20.59
N LYS A 264 17.46 11.42 21.60
CA LYS A 264 17.92 11.31 23.00
C LYS A 264 17.00 10.46 23.87
N LYS A 265 15.77 10.26 23.42
CA LYS A 265 14.73 9.48 24.10
C LYS A 265 13.72 9.02 23.05
N LEU A 266 13.32 7.75 23.09
CA LEU A 266 12.31 7.19 22.18
C LEU A 266 10.97 6.92 22.85
N VAL A 267 10.98 6.52 24.13
CA VAL A 267 9.78 6.06 24.84
C VAL A 267 9.57 6.87 26.10
N ASP A 268 8.32 7.25 26.34
CA ASP A 268 7.90 7.92 27.58
C ASP A 268 7.53 6.94 28.69
N PHE A 269 7.42 5.64 28.39
CA PHE A 269 7.00 4.60 29.33
C PHE A 269 8.15 3.64 29.65
N GLU A 270 8.22 3.21 30.91
CA GLU A 270 9.34 2.43 31.49
C GLU A 270 9.39 0.95 31.02
N TYR A 271 8.38 0.47 30.27
CA TYR A 271 8.25 -0.95 29.89
C TYR A 271 7.77 -1.14 28.45
N ASP A 272 8.50 -0.57 27.50
CA ASP A 272 8.20 -0.74 26.08
C ASP A 272 8.88 -1.98 25.48
N MET A 273 8.09 -2.82 24.79
CA MET A 273 8.54 -4.07 24.16
C MET A 273 8.80 -3.92 22.65
N SER A 274 9.12 -2.70 22.18
CA SER A 274 9.30 -2.38 20.75
C SER A 274 10.29 -3.23 20.01
N PHE A 275 11.29 -3.79 20.69
CA PHE A 275 12.27 -4.63 20.03
C PHE A 275 12.23 -6.07 20.54
N GLU A 276 11.23 -6.45 21.34
CA GLU A 276 11.16 -7.79 21.93
C GLU A 276 11.31 -8.85 20.82
N GLY A 277 12.15 -9.87 21.02
CA GLY A 277 12.39 -10.89 20.01
C GLY A 277 13.32 -10.48 18.86
N CYS A 278 13.80 -9.23 18.78
CA CYS A 278 14.82 -8.79 17.82
C CYS A 278 16.23 -9.30 18.19
N LYS A 279 16.39 -10.62 18.23
CA LYS A 279 17.58 -11.31 18.75
C LYS A 279 18.83 -11.14 17.88
N LYS A 280 18.69 -10.66 16.64
CA LYS A 280 19.81 -10.43 15.71
C LYS A 280 20.38 -9.01 15.75
N LEU A 281 19.84 -8.11 16.58
CA LEU A 281 20.39 -6.76 16.75
C LEU A 281 21.85 -6.82 17.25
N PRO A 282 22.80 -6.07 16.66
CA PRO A 282 24.19 -6.00 17.11
C PRO A 282 24.32 -5.43 18.53
N ILE A 283 25.41 -5.79 19.21
CA ILE A 283 25.72 -5.32 20.58
C ILE A 283 25.71 -3.79 20.67
N ALA A 284 26.29 -3.10 19.68
CA ALA A 284 26.33 -1.65 19.62
C ALA A 284 24.91 -1.05 19.58
N THR A 285 24.02 -1.59 18.74
CA THR A 285 22.63 -1.16 18.64
C THR A 285 21.87 -1.40 19.94
N ARG A 286 22.05 -2.57 20.57
CA ARG A 286 21.42 -2.84 21.87
C ARG A 286 21.91 -1.91 22.98
N LYS A 287 23.20 -1.54 22.98
CA LYS A 287 23.75 -0.54 23.90
C LYS A 287 23.09 0.82 23.67
N ARG A 288 22.96 1.24 22.41
CA ARG A 288 22.27 2.48 22.04
C ARG A 288 20.81 2.47 22.52
N LEU A 289 20.06 1.39 22.32
CA LEU A 289 18.69 1.26 22.79
C LEU A 289 18.57 1.38 24.32
N LYS A 290 19.52 0.81 25.08
CA LYS A 290 19.59 0.99 26.54
C LYS A 290 19.74 2.45 26.95
N GLU A 291 20.60 3.21 26.26
CA GLU A 291 20.77 4.65 26.49
C GLU A 291 19.48 5.45 26.21
N LEU A 292 18.62 4.94 25.32
CA LEU A 292 17.33 5.55 24.95
C LEU A 292 16.16 5.13 25.85
N GLY A 293 16.40 4.41 26.93
CA GLY A 293 15.40 4.05 27.94
C GLY A 293 14.89 2.61 27.89
N TYR A 294 15.42 1.77 27.01
CA TYR A 294 15.00 0.37 26.91
C TYR A 294 15.84 -0.55 27.82
N THR A 295 15.51 -0.57 29.11
CA THR A 295 16.34 -1.17 30.18
C THR A 295 15.91 -2.57 30.64
N GLY A 296 14.67 -3.00 30.39
CA GLY A 296 14.06 -4.24 30.92
C GLY A 296 13.94 -5.43 29.95
N MET A 297 14.74 -5.47 28.89
CA MET A 297 14.50 -6.36 27.75
C MET A 297 15.04 -7.79 27.96
N TYR A 298 14.32 -8.63 28.70
CA TYR A 298 14.67 -10.04 28.92
C TYR A 298 14.87 -10.88 27.63
N ASN A 299 14.37 -10.40 26.48
CA ASN A 299 14.34 -11.13 25.20
C ASN A 299 15.15 -10.49 24.06
N ILE A 300 15.95 -9.44 24.35
CA ILE A 300 16.88 -8.82 23.37
C ILE A 300 18.34 -9.06 23.74
N PHE A 301 18.64 -9.40 25.00
CA PHE A 301 19.99 -9.67 25.47
C PHE A 301 20.32 -11.15 25.46
#